data_AF-A0A852NJ53-F1
#
_entry.id   AF-A0A852NJ53-F1
#
_cell.length_a   1.000
_cell.length_b   1.000
_cell.length_c   1.000
_cell.angle_alpha   90.00
_cell.angle_beta   90.00
_cell.angle_gamma   90.00
#
_symmetry.space_group_name_H-M   'P 1'
#
loop_
_entity.id
_entity.type
_entity.pdbx_description
1 polymer ?
#
loop_
_entity_poly.entity_id
_entity_poly.type
_entity_poly.pdbx_seq_one_letter_code
_entity_poly.pdbx_strand_id
1 'polypeptide(L)'
;LPELAALRERGRSLRGQLRALEAEESDLEQRFYLGALQLPNRTHPAVPVGDQSQARLLEVVGEKPVFDFKPKGHLELGEGLDIIRQKRLSHVSGHRSYYLCGAGALLQHALVTFTLRKLLSKGFLPMTVPDLLRGAIFEGCGVQPSATPSPVYTIDPARFEDLCLAGTSEVGIAGYFMDHAVQLQDLPVRVVCSSTCYRAETDTGREPWGLYRVHQFTKVLGALGEPWGGRGGGGHPMCPPQKVEMFGVTATERGTESEELLDEFLGLQKEIFSELGLHYR
;
A
#
# COMPACT_ATOMS: atom_id res chain seq x y z
N LEU A 1 -3.21 -61.03 -32.50
CA LEU A 1 -4.60 -60.53 -32.33
C LEU A 1 -4.68 -59.13 -32.94
N PRO A 2 -5.48 -58.90 -34.00
CA PRO A 2 -5.59 -57.60 -34.67
C PRO A 2 -6.11 -56.48 -33.74
N GLU A 3 -7.03 -56.81 -32.84
CA GLU A 3 -7.62 -55.87 -31.86
C GLU A 3 -6.56 -55.20 -30.98
N LEU A 4 -5.53 -55.94 -30.55
CA LEU A 4 -4.41 -55.38 -29.77
C LEU A 4 -3.59 -54.37 -30.58
N ALA A 5 -3.48 -54.54 -31.90
CA ALA A 5 -2.83 -53.57 -32.77
C ALA A 5 -3.70 -52.31 -32.93
N ALA A 6 -5.00 -52.46 -33.13
CA ALA A 6 -5.96 -51.35 -33.20
C ALA A 6 -6.02 -50.54 -31.90
N LEU A 7 -6.04 -51.20 -30.74
CA LEU A 7 -5.98 -50.55 -29.42
C LEU A 7 -4.65 -49.82 -29.19
N ARG A 8 -3.52 -50.39 -29.63
CA ARG A 8 -2.20 -49.74 -29.58
C ARG A 8 -2.13 -48.50 -30.48
N GLU A 9 -2.76 -48.52 -31.65
CA GLU A 9 -2.85 -47.35 -32.54
C GLU A 9 -3.79 -46.28 -31.97
N ARG A 10 -4.98 -46.66 -31.50
CA ARG A 10 -5.87 -45.73 -30.79
C ARG A 10 -5.17 -45.07 -29.60
N GLY A 11 -4.37 -45.82 -28.85
CA GLY A 11 -3.54 -45.28 -27.76
C GLY A 11 -2.42 -44.35 -28.22
N ARG A 12 -1.86 -44.53 -29.43
CA ARG A 12 -0.92 -43.55 -30.04
C ARG A 12 -1.66 -42.28 -30.45
N SER A 13 -2.77 -42.41 -31.16
CA SER A 13 -3.61 -41.29 -31.62
C SER A 13 -4.09 -40.44 -30.44
N LEU A 14 -4.61 -41.06 -29.37
CA LEU A 14 -5.04 -40.36 -28.16
C LEU A 14 -3.89 -39.60 -27.47
N ARG A 15 -2.67 -40.15 -27.43
CA ARG A 15 -1.50 -39.41 -26.90
C ARG A 15 -1.05 -38.26 -27.81
N GLY A 16 -1.31 -38.34 -29.11
CA GLY A 16 -1.10 -37.22 -30.04
C GLY A 16 -2.11 -36.10 -29.82
N GLN A 17 -3.39 -36.46 -29.65
CA GLN A 17 -4.48 -35.51 -29.34
C GLN A 17 -4.28 -34.85 -27.98
N LEU A 18 -3.97 -35.63 -26.93
CA LEU A 18 -3.72 -35.12 -25.59
C LEU A 18 -2.62 -34.05 -25.59
N ARG A 19 -1.48 -34.30 -26.25
CA ARG A 19 -0.38 -33.32 -26.36
C ARG A 19 -0.73 -32.03 -27.10
N ALA A 20 -1.69 -32.07 -28.00
CA ALA A 20 -2.19 -30.88 -28.67
C ALA A 20 -3.11 -30.08 -27.72
N LEU A 21 -3.99 -30.78 -27.00
CA LEU A 21 -4.90 -30.18 -26.02
C LEU A 21 -4.16 -29.62 -24.80
N GLU A 22 -3.14 -30.30 -24.27
CA GLU A 22 -2.26 -29.82 -23.18
C GLU A 22 -1.59 -28.47 -23.56
N ALA A 23 -1.22 -28.29 -24.83
CA ALA A 23 -0.63 -27.05 -25.33
C ALA A 23 -1.68 -25.94 -25.58
N GLU A 24 -2.86 -26.30 -26.07
CA GLU A 24 -3.99 -25.38 -26.27
C GLU A 24 -4.56 -24.88 -24.93
N GLU A 25 -4.67 -25.77 -23.94
CA GLU A 25 -5.06 -25.50 -22.56
C GLU A 25 -4.11 -24.49 -21.90
N SER A 26 -2.79 -24.67 -22.02
CA SER A 26 -1.80 -23.76 -21.44
C SER A 26 -1.85 -22.35 -22.05
N ASP A 27 -2.03 -22.22 -23.37
CA ASP A 27 -2.22 -20.92 -24.03
C ASP A 27 -3.57 -20.26 -23.67
N LEU A 28 -4.64 -21.04 -23.57
CA LEU A 28 -5.95 -20.57 -23.09
C LEU A 28 -5.90 -20.09 -21.64
N GLU A 29 -5.24 -20.82 -20.75
CA GLU A 29 -5.05 -20.48 -19.35
C GLU A 29 -4.23 -19.19 -19.19
N GLN A 30 -3.09 -19.08 -19.89
CA GLN A 30 -2.27 -17.87 -19.88
C GLN A 30 -3.06 -16.65 -20.37
N ARG A 31 -3.79 -16.78 -21.49
CA ARG A 31 -4.64 -15.69 -22.02
C ARG A 31 -5.82 -15.36 -21.10
N PHE A 32 -6.39 -16.33 -20.40
CA PHE A 32 -7.43 -16.12 -19.40
C PHE A 32 -6.92 -15.31 -18.21
N TYR A 33 -5.84 -15.76 -17.55
CA TYR A 33 -5.32 -15.08 -16.36
C TYR A 33 -4.76 -13.68 -16.66
N LEU A 34 -4.07 -13.49 -17.80
CA LEU A 34 -3.61 -12.15 -18.23
C LEU A 34 -4.75 -11.14 -18.41
N GLY A 35 -5.96 -11.59 -18.75
CA GLY A 35 -7.16 -10.75 -18.80
C GLY A 35 -7.86 -10.63 -17.44
N ALA A 36 -8.05 -11.75 -16.73
CA ALA A 36 -8.80 -11.81 -15.48
C ALA A 36 -8.14 -11.01 -14.34
N LEU A 37 -6.80 -11.03 -14.26
CA LEU A 37 -6.03 -10.28 -13.26
C LEU A 37 -6.02 -8.75 -13.49
N GLN A 38 -6.61 -8.26 -14.59
CA GLN A 38 -6.82 -6.83 -14.83
C GLN A 38 -8.20 -6.35 -14.36
N LEU A 39 -9.06 -7.24 -13.86
CA LEU A 39 -10.38 -6.87 -13.34
C LEU A 39 -10.25 -6.27 -11.93
N PRO A 40 -10.87 -5.11 -11.65
CA PRO A 40 -10.89 -4.54 -10.30
C PRO A 40 -11.79 -5.37 -9.37
N ASN A 41 -11.61 -5.18 -8.06
CA ASN A 41 -12.50 -5.76 -7.06
C ASN A 41 -13.94 -5.20 -7.18
N ARG A 42 -14.92 -5.91 -6.61
CA ARG A 42 -16.32 -5.50 -6.60
C ARG A 42 -16.53 -4.26 -5.74
N THR A 43 -17.23 -3.26 -6.27
CA THR A 43 -17.58 -2.04 -5.54
C THR A 43 -18.69 -2.28 -4.51
N HIS A 44 -18.51 -1.84 -3.27
CA HIS A 44 -19.55 -1.87 -2.23
C HIS A 44 -20.71 -0.89 -2.56
N PRO A 45 -22.01 -1.25 -2.37
CA PRO A 45 -23.14 -0.44 -2.85
C PRO A 45 -23.25 1.00 -2.30
N ALA A 46 -22.63 1.32 -1.17
CA ALA A 46 -22.68 2.67 -0.60
C ALA A 46 -21.65 3.67 -1.17
N VAL A 47 -20.70 3.18 -1.98
CA VAL A 47 -19.60 3.98 -2.56
C VAL A 47 -20.17 5.06 -3.51
N PRO A 48 -19.76 6.34 -3.37
CA PRO A 48 -20.17 7.40 -4.30
C PRO A 48 -19.70 7.13 -5.73
N VAL A 49 -20.59 7.33 -6.71
CA VAL A 49 -20.27 7.17 -8.13
C VAL A 49 -19.71 8.48 -8.70
N GLY A 50 -18.48 8.45 -9.20
CA GLY A 50 -17.83 9.57 -9.91
C GLY A 50 -16.33 9.66 -9.66
N ASP A 51 -15.74 10.81 -9.97
CA ASP A 51 -14.35 11.13 -9.64
C ASP A 51 -14.20 11.64 -8.19
N GLN A 52 -12.98 12.02 -7.81
CA GLN A 52 -12.63 12.49 -6.46
C GLN A 52 -13.49 13.67 -5.95
N SER A 53 -14.09 14.47 -6.83
CA SER A 53 -15.04 15.54 -6.47
C SER A 53 -16.35 15.02 -5.86
N GLN A 54 -16.71 13.76 -6.11
CA GLN A 54 -17.92 13.11 -5.59
C GLN A 54 -17.67 12.38 -4.25
N ALA A 55 -16.46 12.51 -3.67
CA ALA A 55 -16.14 11.94 -2.36
C ALA A 55 -17.08 12.50 -1.28
N ARG A 56 -17.87 11.62 -0.66
CA ARG A 56 -18.84 12.00 0.37
C ARG A 56 -18.11 12.37 1.66
N LEU A 57 -18.28 13.63 2.09
CA LEU A 57 -17.89 14.07 3.42
C LEU A 57 -18.75 13.35 4.46
N LEU A 58 -18.13 12.57 5.35
CA LEU A 58 -18.82 11.83 6.42
C LEU A 58 -18.82 12.59 7.75
N GLU A 59 -17.69 13.22 8.09
CA GLU A 59 -17.47 13.89 9.37
C GLU A 59 -16.46 15.04 9.20
N VAL A 60 -16.46 15.99 10.12
CA VAL A 60 -15.40 17.00 10.27
C VAL A 60 -15.09 17.11 11.76
N VAL A 61 -13.83 16.97 12.14
CA VAL A 61 -13.39 16.94 13.54
C VAL A 61 -12.42 18.08 13.82
N GLY A 62 -12.59 18.72 14.98
CA GLY A 62 -11.85 19.90 15.38
C GLY A 62 -12.15 21.14 14.51
N GLU A 63 -11.55 22.26 14.90
CA GLU A 63 -11.66 23.53 14.16
C GLU A 63 -10.32 23.93 13.54
N LYS A 64 -10.35 24.74 12.48
CA LYS A 64 -9.13 25.29 11.88
C LYS A 64 -8.47 26.28 12.85
N PRO A 65 -7.20 26.09 13.23
CA PRO A 65 -6.52 27.02 14.13
C PRO A 65 -6.53 28.44 13.59
N VAL A 66 -6.94 29.40 14.44
CA VAL A 66 -6.93 30.83 14.14
C VAL A 66 -5.58 31.40 14.53
N PHE A 67 -4.97 32.15 13.60
CA PHE A 67 -3.69 32.83 13.81
C PHE A 67 -3.88 34.34 13.57
N ASP A 68 -3.24 35.16 14.40
CA ASP A 68 -3.11 36.61 14.23
C ASP A 68 -2.02 37.00 13.21
N PHE A 69 -1.19 36.03 12.81
CA PHE A 69 -0.20 36.14 11.74
C PHE A 69 -0.55 35.23 10.55
N LYS A 70 0.03 35.50 9.38
CA LYS A 70 -0.09 34.63 8.19
C LYS A 70 0.67 33.31 8.45
N PRO A 71 0.02 32.14 8.48
CA PRO A 71 0.71 30.87 8.72
C PRO A 71 1.69 30.54 7.59
N LYS A 72 2.88 30.07 7.99
CA LYS A 72 3.99 29.67 7.10
C LYS A 72 3.79 28.22 6.61
N GLY A 73 4.41 27.90 5.47
CA GLY A 73 4.45 26.52 4.98
C GLY A 73 5.34 25.63 5.85
N HIS A 74 5.05 24.33 5.94
CA HIS A 74 5.81 23.39 6.78
C HIS A 74 7.30 23.32 6.42
N LEU A 75 7.66 23.48 5.14
CA LEU A 75 9.05 23.54 4.68
C LEU A 75 9.74 24.86 5.12
N GLU A 76 9.03 25.99 5.10
CA GLU A 76 9.58 27.28 5.54
C GLU A 76 9.85 27.27 7.05
N LEU A 77 8.94 26.68 7.83
CA LEU A 77 9.13 26.42 9.26
C LEU A 77 10.28 25.43 9.50
N GLY A 78 10.31 24.34 8.73
CA GLY A 78 11.28 23.27 8.87
C GLY A 78 12.72 23.69 8.56
N GLU A 79 12.91 24.51 7.53
CA GLU A 79 14.22 25.10 7.21
C GLU A 79 14.58 26.25 8.18
N GLY A 80 13.59 27.04 8.63
CA GLY A 80 13.81 28.13 9.60
C GLY A 80 14.19 27.65 11.01
N LEU A 81 13.92 26.38 11.33
CA LEU A 81 14.29 25.71 12.58
C LEU A 81 15.45 24.70 12.40
N ASP A 82 16.01 24.58 11.19
CA ASP A 82 16.99 23.54 10.79
C ASP A 82 16.59 22.10 11.17
N ILE A 83 15.29 21.79 11.05
CA ILE A 83 14.72 20.45 11.32
C ILE A 83 14.32 19.69 10.05
N ILE A 84 14.18 20.36 8.91
CA ILE A 84 13.94 19.77 7.58
C ILE A 84 14.93 20.38 6.60
N ARG A 85 15.68 19.54 5.88
CA ARG A 85 16.54 19.97 4.76
C ARG A 85 16.14 19.28 3.46
N GLN A 86 15.84 20.08 2.44
CA GLN A 86 15.75 19.64 1.02
C GLN A 86 16.73 20.36 0.09
N LYS A 87 17.30 21.50 0.52
CA LYS A 87 18.26 22.28 -0.26
C LYS A 87 19.57 21.52 -0.51
N ARG A 88 20.05 21.63 -1.76
CA ARG A 88 21.31 21.06 -2.26
C ARG A 88 21.41 19.53 -2.10
N LEU A 89 20.33 18.81 -2.43
CA LEU A 89 20.29 17.33 -2.40
C LEU A 89 20.26 16.66 -3.79
N SER A 90 20.15 17.42 -4.89
CA SER A 90 20.03 16.88 -6.26
C SER A 90 21.12 15.87 -6.64
N HIS A 91 22.38 16.15 -6.27
CA HIS A 91 23.55 15.27 -6.52
C HIS A 91 23.90 14.36 -5.34
N VAL A 92 23.04 14.27 -4.31
CA VAL A 92 23.26 13.47 -3.09
C VAL A 92 22.22 12.36 -2.99
N SER A 93 20.94 12.73 -3.10
CA SER A 93 19.78 11.85 -2.89
C SER A 93 18.62 12.15 -3.86
N GLY A 94 18.85 12.98 -4.88
CA GLY A 94 17.86 13.32 -5.90
C GLY A 94 16.79 14.31 -5.46
N HIS A 95 15.84 14.60 -6.36
CA HIS A 95 14.66 15.42 -6.08
C HIS A 95 13.70 14.72 -5.11
N ARG A 96 12.81 15.47 -4.43
CA ARG A 96 11.81 14.93 -3.48
C ARG A 96 12.38 14.01 -2.37
N SER A 97 13.68 14.11 -2.10
CA SER A 97 14.35 13.57 -0.92
C SER A 97 14.43 14.63 0.18
N TYR A 98 14.72 14.22 1.42
CA TYR A 98 14.85 15.12 2.57
C TYR A 98 15.74 14.51 3.66
N TYR A 99 16.25 15.37 4.55
CA TYR A 99 16.75 14.98 5.86
C TYR A 99 15.86 15.59 6.94
N LEU A 100 15.63 14.85 8.03
CA LEU A 100 15.11 15.38 9.29
C LEU A 100 16.25 15.51 10.29
N CYS A 101 16.31 16.65 10.97
CA CYS A 101 17.38 17.00 11.89
C CYS A 101 16.78 17.38 13.26
N GLY A 102 17.56 17.15 14.34
CA GLY A 102 17.19 17.58 15.70
C GLY A 102 15.75 17.23 16.09
N ALA A 103 14.96 18.25 16.42
CA ALA A 103 13.56 18.08 16.82
C ALA A 103 12.66 17.49 15.71
N GLY A 104 13.00 17.63 14.42
CA GLY A 104 12.27 16.99 13.32
C GLY A 104 12.46 15.48 13.28
N ALA A 105 13.67 15.00 13.56
CA ALA A 105 13.95 13.57 13.69
C ALA A 105 13.26 13.00 14.94
N LEU A 106 13.35 13.70 16.08
CA LEU A 106 12.64 13.33 17.31
C LEU A 106 11.12 13.28 17.11
N LEU A 107 10.54 14.21 16.35
CA LEU A 107 9.11 14.24 16.02
C LEU A 107 8.70 13.00 15.22
N GLN A 108 9.49 12.58 14.23
CA GLN A 108 9.24 11.34 13.48
C GLN A 108 9.25 10.11 14.42
N HIS A 109 10.27 9.97 15.27
CA HIS A 109 10.38 8.86 16.22
C HIS A 109 9.27 8.87 17.29
N ALA A 110 8.88 10.05 17.78
CA ALA A 110 7.82 10.20 18.78
C ALA A 110 6.46 9.77 18.21
N LEU A 111 6.12 10.21 16.99
CA LEU A 111 4.84 9.87 16.35
C LEU A 111 4.77 8.39 15.94
N VAL A 112 5.85 7.81 15.42
CA VAL A 112 5.94 6.36 15.16
C VAL A 112 5.75 5.56 16.47
N THR A 113 6.44 5.95 17.54
CA THR A 113 6.33 5.30 18.86
C THR A 113 4.93 5.45 19.46
N PHE A 114 4.30 6.62 19.31
CA PHE A 114 2.93 6.90 19.77
C PHE A 114 1.92 5.96 19.10
N THR A 115 1.88 5.93 17.77
CA THR A 115 0.96 5.08 17.00
C THR A 115 1.19 3.60 17.29
N LEU A 116 2.45 3.14 17.33
CA LEU A 116 2.78 1.76 17.70
C LEU A 116 2.26 1.40 19.10
N ARG A 117 2.55 2.22 20.12
CA ARG A 117 2.10 1.95 21.50
C ARG A 117 0.58 1.94 21.63
N LYS A 118 -0.12 2.80 20.89
CA LYS A 118 -1.58 2.86 20.87
C LYS A 118 -2.19 1.60 20.26
N LEU A 119 -1.69 1.15 19.10
CA LEU A 119 -2.18 -0.08 18.46
C LEU A 119 -1.81 -1.35 19.26
N LEU A 120 -0.61 -1.39 19.87
CA LEU A 120 -0.24 -2.45 20.83
C LEU A 120 -1.22 -2.53 22.01
N SER A 121 -1.65 -1.39 22.58
CA SER A 121 -2.65 -1.37 23.66
C SER A 121 -4.07 -1.78 23.22
N LYS A 122 -4.32 -1.89 21.91
CA LYS A 122 -5.56 -2.39 21.31
C LYS A 122 -5.43 -3.86 20.85
N GLY A 123 -4.32 -4.53 21.17
CA GLY A 123 -4.11 -5.96 20.88
C GLY A 123 -3.54 -6.29 19.50
N PHE A 124 -2.99 -5.31 18.77
CA PHE A 124 -2.36 -5.56 17.47
C PHE A 124 -1.01 -6.28 17.63
N LEU A 125 -0.78 -7.34 16.85
CA LEU A 125 0.48 -8.08 16.80
C LEU A 125 1.57 -7.23 16.11
N PRO A 126 2.68 -6.88 16.78
CA PRO A 126 3.78 -6.17 16.14
C PRO A 126 4.53 -7.07 15.16
N MET A 127 4.77 -6.57 13.94
CA MET A 127 5.53 -7.23 12.90
C MET A 127 6.65 -6.34 12.36
N THR A 128 7.74 -6.97 11.94
CA THR A 128 8.76 -6.38 11.06
C THR A 128 8.81 -7.24 9.81
N VAL A 129 8.66 -6.64 8.64
CA VAL A 129 8.64 -7.35 7.34
C VAL A 129 9.82 -6.92 6.45
N PRO A 130 10.21 -7.71 5.44
CA PRO A 130 11.21 -7.28 4.46
C PRO A 130 10.71 -6.06 3.66
N ASP A 131 11.55 -5.04 3.49
CA ASP A 131 11.27 -3.92 2.56
C ASP A 131 11.54 -4.30 1.09
N LEU A 132 12.26 -5.40 0.84
CA LEU A 132 12.56 -5.98 -0.48
C LEU A 132 11.76 -7.27 -0.68
N LEU A 133 10.90 -7.30 -1.70
CA LEU A 133 9.95 -8.39 -1.98
C LEU A 133 9.93 -8.74 -3.48
N ARG A 134 9.45 -9.94 -3.79
CA ARG A 134 9.24 -10.43 -5.17
C ARG A 134 8.05 -9.74 -5.84
N GLY A 135 8.11 -9.55 -7.15
CA GLY A 135 7.07 -8.87 -7.94
C GLY A 135 5.69 -9.52 -7.80
N ALA A 136 5.63 -10.85 -7.74
CA ALA A 136 4.39 -11.60 -7.54
C ALA A 136 3.61 -11.19 -6.27
N ILE A 137 4.29 -10.73 -5.20
CA ILE A 137 3.62 -10.28 -3.97
C ILE A 137 2.94 -8.92 -4.19
N PHE A 138 3.55 -8.04 -4.99
CA PHE A 138 2.94 -6.77 -5.38
C PHE A 138 1.71 -7.02 -6.26
N GLU A 139 1.82 -7.93 -7.22
CA GLU A 139 0.71 -8.30 -8.12
C GLU A 139 -0.46 -8.93 -7.35
N GLY A 140 -0.18 -9.76 -6.33
CA GLY A 140 -1.18 -10.25 -5.37
C GLY A 140 -1.86 -9.14 -4.55
N CYS A 141 -1.19 -8.00 -4.34
CA CYS A 141 -1.75 -6.78 -3.74
C CYS A 141 -2.37 -5.82 -4.78
N GLY A 142 -2.52 -6.22 -6.05
CA GLY A 142 -3.04 -5.36 -7.13
C GLY A 142 -2.10 -4.24 -7.58
N VAL A 143 -0.83 -4.27 -7.18
CA VAL A 143 0.21 -3.32 -7.60
C VAL A 143 1.06 -3.95 -8.70
N GLN A 144 1.06 -3.39 -9.90
CA GLN A 144 1.85 -3.90 -11.03
C GLN A 144 3.28 -3.29 -11.04
N PRO A 145 4.35 -4.03 -10.73
CA PRO A 145 5.72 -3.48 -10.76
C PRO A 145 6.20 -3.21 -12.19
N SER A 146 5.69 -3.99 -13.14
CA SER A 146 5.97 -3.98 -14.58
C SER A 146 5.21 -2.90 -15.37
N ALA A 147 4.28 -2.18 -14.73
CA ALA A 147 3.53 -1.09 -15.36
C ALA A 147 4.47 0.01 -15.89
N THR A 148 4.05 0.72 -16.95
CA THR A 148 4.82 1.83 -17.54
C THR A 148 3.96 3.10 -17.57
N PRO A 149 4.26 4.13 -16.76
CA PRO A 149 5.33 4.21 -15.76
C PRO A 149 4.98 3.48 -14.45
N SER A 150 5.94 2.76 -13.87
CA SER A 150 5.75 2.03 -12.61
C SER A 150 5.71 2.98 -11.41
N PRO A 151 4.92 2.69 -10.35
CA PRO A 151 5.04 3.34 -9.05
C PRO A 151 6.11 2.69 -8.15
N VAL A 152 6.64 1.52 -8.53
CA VAL A 152 7.55 0.68 -7.73
C VAL A 152 9.02 0.94 -8.12
N TYR A 153 9.93 0.89 -7.15
CA TYR A 153 11.38 0.85 -7.43
C TYR A 153 11.86 -0.61 -7.51
N THR A 154 12.42 -1.00 -8.65
CA THR A 154 13.09 -2.29 -8.85
C THR A 154 14.59 -2.19 -8.55
N ILE A 155 15.20 -3.28 -8.11
CA ILE A 155 16.66 -3.45 -8.05
C ILE A 155 17.17 -3.82 -9.45
N ASP A 156 18.45 -3.52 -9.75
CA ASP A 156 19.11 -3.84 -11.03
C ASP A 156 18.97 -5.34 -11.39
N PRO A 157 18.13 -5.70 -12.38
CA PRO A 157 17.82 -7.09 -12.70
C PRO A 157 19.00 -7.81 -13.37
N ALA A 158 20.03 -7.09 -13.81
CA ALA A 158 21.28 -7.69 -14.29
C ALA A 158 22.19 -8.15 -13.14
N ARG A 159 21.81 -7.91 -11.88
CA ARG A 159 22.55 -8.31 -10.66
C ARG A 159 21.70 -9.09 -9.66
N PHE A 160 20.43 -8.71 -9.50
CA PHE A 160 19.51 -9.28 -8.52
C PHE A 160 18.16 -9.52 -9.18
N GLU A 161 17.83 -10.80 -9.40
CA GLU A 161 16.57 -11.23 -10.00
C GLU A 161 15.39 -10.95 -9.07
N ASP A 162 14.35 -10.30 -9.61
CA ASP A 162 13.02 -10.18 -8.99
C ASP A 162 13.05 -9.65 -7.54
N LEU A 163 13.64 -8.46 -7.35
CA LEU A 163 13.57 -7.70 -6.10
C LEU A 163 13.03 -6.28 -6.33
N CYS A 164 11.96 -5.95 -5.60
CA CYS A 164 11.26 -4.68 -5.63
C CYS A 164 11.16 -4.07 -4.22
N LEU A 165 11.31 -2.75 -4.09
CA LEU A 165 11.14 -2.01 -2.83
C LEU A 165 9.67 -1.69 -2.57
N ALA A 166 9.20 -1.95 -1.36
CA ALA A 166 7.80 -1.81 -0.99
C ALA A 166 7.36 -0.34 -0.81
N GLY A 167 6.26 0.05 -1.47
CA GLY A 167 5.60 1.35 -1.27
C GLY A 167 4.71 1.42 -0.02
N THR A 168 4.60 0.29 0.70
CA THR A 168 3.77 0.05 1.88
C THR A 168 4.17 -1.32 2.45
N SER A 169 4.32 -1.46 3.78
CA SER A 169 4.63 -2.77 4.44
C SER A 169 3.52 -3.82 4.25
N GLU A 170 2.37 -3.42 3.74
CA GLU A 170 1.21 -4.24 3.36
C GLU A 170 1.60 -5.36 2.39
N VAL A 171 2.51 -5.09 1.44
CA VAL A 171 3.04 -6.14 0.53
C VAL A 171 3.83 -7.18 1.33
N GLY A 172 4.60 -6.77 2.33
CA GLY A 172 5.32 -7.68 3.22
C GLY A 172 4.42 -8.45 4.19
N ILE A 173 3.29 -7.87 4.58
CA ILE A 173 2.27 -8.51 5.43
C ILE A 173 1.43 -9.50 4.60
N ALA A 174 1.01 -9.13 3.39
CA ALA A 174 0.36 -10.05 2.46
C ALA A 174 1.27 -11.24 2.11
N GLY A 175 2.56 -10.99 1.86
CA GLY A 175 3.57 -12.03 1.65
C GLY A 175 3.82 -12.95 2.86
N TYR A 176 3.44 -12.54 4.08
CA TYR A 176 3.48 -13.40 5.27
C TYR A 176 2.25 -14.33 5.36
N PHE A 177 1.10 -13.92 4.82
CA PHE A 177 -0.11 -14.75 4.75
C PHE A 177 -0.24 -15.56 3.45
N MET A 178 0.52 -15.24 2.41
CA MET A 178 0.54 -15.97 1.13
C MET A 178 0.84 -17.47 1.35
N ASP A 179 0.05 -18.33 0.71
CA ASP A 179 0.11 -19.80 0.77
C ASP A 179 0.01 -20.41 2.19
N HIS A 180 -0.46 -19.63 3.18
CA HIS A 180 -0.63 -20.06 4.58
C HIS A 180 -2.10 -19.90 5.03
N ALA A 181 -2.53 -20.78 5.95
CA ALA A 181 -3.85 -20.71 6.57
C ALA A 181 -3.77 -20.16 8.00
N VAL A 182 -4.74 -19.32 8.36
CA VAL A 182 -4.96 -18.81 9.73
C VAL A 182 -6.06 -19.64 10.40
N GLN A 183 -5.93 -19.96 11.69
CA GLN A 183 -6.98 -20.70 12.41
C GLN A 183 -8.18 -19.78 12.67
N LEU A 184 -9.40 -20.30 12.47
CA LEU A 184 -10.65 -19.55 12.68
C LEU A 184 -10.75 -18.93 14.09
N GLN A 185 -10.24 -19.63 15.10
CA GLN A 185 -10.20 -19.19 16.50
C GLN A 185 -9.29 -17.98 16.78
N ASP A 186 -8.34 -17.69 15.88
CA ASP A 186 -7.40 -16.58 16.02
C ASP A 186 -7.91 -15.30 15.31
N LEU A 187 -9.09 -15.37 14.67
CA LEU A 187 -9.68 -14.28 13.89
C LEU A 187 -10.55 -13.35 14.77
N PRO A 188 -10.60 -12.03 14.47
CA PRO A 188 -9.83 -11.35 13.43
C PRO A 188 -8.40 -11.03 13.89
N VAL A 189 -7.42 -11.49 13.10
CA VAL A 189 -5.99 -11.21 13.34
C VAL A 189 -5.73 -9.75 13.03
N ARG A 190 -5.20 -8.98 13.99
CA ARG A 190 -4.79 -7.57 13.82
C ARG A 190 -3.28 -7.45 13.85
N VAL A 191 -2.68 -6.78 12.88
CA VAL A 191 -1.22 -6.64 12.76
C VAL A 191 -0.80 -5.18 12.66
N VAL A 192 0.35 -4.84 13.25
CA VAL A 192 0.95 -3.52 13.16
C VAL A 192 2.43 -3.61 12.80
N CYS A 193 2.83 -2.95 11.71
CA CYS A 193 4.21 -2.84 11.27
C CYS A 193 4.63 -1.37 11.13
N SER A 194 5.90 -1.05 11.38
CA SER A 194 6.49 0.20 10.89
C SER A 194 7.63 -0.12 9.93
N SER A 195 7.60 0.49 8.75
CA SER A 195 8.60 0.27 7.71
C SER A 195 8.94 1.55 6.95
N THR A 196 9.98 1.47 6.13
CA THR A 196 10.30 2.53 5.17
C THR A 196 9.56 2.24 3.87
N CYS A 197 8.79 3.20 3.38
CA CYS A 197 8.01 3.09 2.16
C CYS A 197 8.70 3.83 1.02
N TYR A 198 8.83 3.18 -0.13
CA TYR A 198 9.52 3.68 -1.31
C TYR A 198 8.56 3.82 -2.49
N ARG A 199 8.47 4.99 -3.12
CA ARG A 199 7.53 5.25 -4.23
C ARG A 199 8.18 6.04 -5.36
N ALA A 200 8.07 5.56 -6.59
CA ALA A 200 8.69 6.19 -7.76
C ALA A 200 8.00 7.50 -8.18
N GLU A 201 6.76 7.76 -7.74
CA GLU A 201 6.04 9.04 -7.88
C GLU A 201 6.18 9.70 -9.27
N THR A 202 5.92 8.90 -10.31
CA THR A 202 6.31 9.16 -11.70
C THR A 202 5.48 10.22 -12.44
N ASP A 203 4.35 10.69 -11.88
CA ASP A 203 3.74 11.96 -12.30
C ASP A 203 4.58 13.12 -11.73
N THR A 204 5.48 13.63 -12.57
CA THR A 204 6.48 14.65 -12.21
C THR A 204 5.91 16.08 -12.12
N GLY A 205 4.67 16.31 -12.55
CA GLY A 205 4.07 17.65 -12.64
C GLY A 205 3.64 18.27 -11.30
N ARG A 206 3.86 17.57 -10.18
CA ARG A 206 3.25 17.87 -8.87
C ARG A 206 4.29 17.88 -7.75
N GLU A 207 4.29 18.97 -6.98
CA GLU A 207 4.96 19.12 -5.68
C GLU A 207 6.47 18.78 -5.69
N PRO A 208 7.32 19.59 -6.36
CA PRO A 208 8.77 19.39 -6.40
C PRO A 208 9.48 19.70 -5.06
N TRP A 209 8.80 20.34 -4.11
CA TRP A 209 9.29 20.74 -2.80
C TRP A 209 8.23 20.47 -1.73
N GLY A 210 8.68 20.27 -0.49
CA GLY A 210 7.84 19.88 0.64
C GLY A 210 7.88 18.37 0.88
N LEU A 211 6.99 17.89 1.76
CA LEU A 211 6.97 16.50 2.21
C LEU A 211 5.68 15.75 1.80
N TYR A 212 4.74 16.41 1.12
CA TYR A 212 3.44 15.82 0.74
C TYR A 212 3.59 14.64 -0.24
N ARG A 213 4.56 14.74 -1.17
CA ARG A 213 4.90 13.69 -2.15
C ARG A 213 6.42 13.51 -2.19
N VAL A 214 6.89 12.40 -1.65
CA VAL A 214 8.31 12.09 -1.43
C VAL A 214 8.64 10.65 -1.81
N HIS A 215 9.87 10.40 -2.25
CA HIS A 215 10.28 9.07 -2.75
C HIS A 215 10.51 8.04 -1.65
N GLN A 216 10.76 8.50 -0.41
CA GLN A 216 11.00 7.68 0.77
C GLN A 216 10.28 8.34 1.96
N PHE A 217 9.57 7.56 2.78
CA PHE A 217 8.96 8.03 4.03
C PHE A 217 8.75 6.86 5.01
N THR A 218 8.62 7.14 6.31
CA THR A 218 8.29 6.11 7.32
C THR A 218 6.79 6.07 7.57
N LYS A 219 6.21 4.86 7.62
CA LYS A 219 4.77 4.63 7.87
C LYS A 219 4.58 3.67 9.06
N VAL A 220 3.43 3.75 9.73
CA VAL A 220 2.94 2.74 10.69
C VAL A 220 1.63 2.17 10.17
N LEU A 221 1.45 0.85 10.21
CA LEU A 221 0.67 0.17 9.18
C LEU A 221 -0.01 -1.17 9.55
N GLY A 222 -1.15 -1.40 8.88
CA GLY A 222 -1.71 -2.67 8.39
C GLY A 222 -1.43 -3.09 6.91
N ALA A 223 -2.15 -2.70 5.85
CA ALA A 223 -3.08 -1.59 5.60
C ALA A 223 -4.56 -1.95 5.27
N LEU A 224 -5.40 -0.91 5.13
CA LEU A 224 -6.56 -0.88 4.23
C LEU A 224 -6.58 0.48 3.53
N GLY A 225 -6.66 0.48 2.19
CA GLY A 225 -6.82 1.70 1.38
C GLY A 225 -5.82 1.82 0.22
N GLU A 226 -6.33 1.74 -1.02
CA GLU A 226 -5.60 1.67 -2.29
C GLU A 226 -4.46 2.69 -2.54
N PRO A 227 -3.50 2.35 -3.43
CA PRO A 227 -2.36 3.20 -3.80
C PRO A 227 -2.74 4.34 -4.79
N TRP A 228 -3.54 5.30 -4.35
CA TRP A 228 -4.04 6.38 -5.23
C TRP A 228 -2.98 7.37 -5.74
N GLY A 229 -2.64 7.23 -7.01
CA GLY A 229 -2.14 8.32 -7.86
C GLY A 229 -3.31 9.01 -8.58
N GLY A 230 -3.78 10.15 -8.04
CA GLY A 230 -4.94 10.89 -8.56
C GLY A 230 -4.72 12.40 -8.72
N ARG A 231 -5.54 13.05 -9.57
CA ARG A 231 -5.31 14.43 -10.05
C ARG A 231 -6.28 15.49 -9.48
N GLY A 232 -6.18 15.80 -8.20
CA GLY A 232 -6.75 17.03 -7.59
C GLY A 232 -5.75 18.20 -7.57
N GLY A 233 -6.19 19.46 -7.55
CA GLY A 233 -5.30 20.63 -7.45
C GLY A 233 -5.80 21.66 -6.43
N GLY A 234 -4.89 22.31 -5.71
CA GLY A 234 -5.21 23.37 -4.74
C GLY A 234 -5.62 22.86 -3.35
N GLY A 235 -4.62 22.66 -2.48
CA GLY A 235 -4.81 22.36 -1.06
C GLY A 235 -3.64 22.89 -0.23
N HIS A 236 -3.90 23.36 0.99
CA HIS A 236 -2.85 23.85 1.89
C HIS A 236 -1.99 22.70 2.44
N PRO A 237 -0.69 22.94 2.74
CA PRO A 237 0.19 21.90 3.26
C PRO A 237 -0.20 21.47 4.67
N MET A 238 -0.74 20.26 4.79
CA MET A 238 -0.83 19.52 6.05
C MET A 238 0.56 19.02 6.48
N CYS A 239 0.64 18.49 7.70
CA CYS A 239 1.87 17.91 8.30
C CYS A 239 2.53 16.80 7.45
N PRO A 240 3.80 16.42 7.74
CA PRO A 240 4.52 15.36 7.02
C PRO A 240 3.72 14.04 6.94
N PRO A 241 3.97 13.21 5.91
CA PRO A 241 3.04 12.20 5.38
C PRO A 241 2.98 10.92 6.24
N GLN A 242 2.61 11.05 7.50
CA GLN A 242 2.36 9.94 8.40
C GLN A 242 0.92 9.46 8.22
N LYS A 243 0.70 8.68 7.17
CA LYS A 243 -0.50 7.86 7.07
C LYS A 243 -0.46 6.77 8.15
N VAL A 244 -1.64 6.43 8.66
CA VAL A 244 -1.87 5.20 9.41
C VAL A 244 -3.01 4.47 8.71
N GLU A 245 -2.72 3.33 8.13
CA GLU A 245 -3.67 2.44 7.43
C GLU A 245 -3.69 1.11 8.24
N MET A 246 -4.75 0.30 8.26
CA MET A 246 -4.85 -0.86 9.20
C MET A 246 -5.46 -2.12 8.55
N PHE A 247 -4.97 -3.31 8.93
CA PHE A 247 -5.19 -4.61 8.27
C PHE A 247 -5.54 -5.66 9.29
N GLY A 248 -6.43 -6.55 8.89
CA GLY A 248 -6.57 -7.83 9.55
C GLY A 248 -7.10 -8.89 8.61
N VAL A 249 -6.89 -10.14 9.00
CA VAL A 249 -7.59 -11.28 8.40
C VAL A 249 -8.86 -11.49 9.23
N THR A 250 -10.02 -11.48 8.59
CA THR A 250 -11.31 -11.76 9.24
C THR A 250 -11.83 -13.14 8.84
N ALA A 251 -12.81 -13.65 9.59
CA ALA A 251 -13.71 -14.66 9.06
C ALA A 251 -14.66 -14.03 8.01
N THR A 252 -15.49 -14.85 7.38
CA THR A 252 -16.56 -14.44 6.45
C THR A 252 -17.86 -15.21 6.71
N GLU A 253 -18.13 -15.52 7.98
CA GLU A 253 -19.27 -16.33 8.41
C GLU A 253 -20.61 -15.60 8.24
N ARG A 254 -20.65 -14.29 8.53
CA ARG A 254 -21.82 -13.42 8.32
C ARG A 254 -21.71 -12.60 7.03
N GLY A 255 -20.48 -12.35 6.57
CA GLY A 255 -20.18 -11.48 5.43
C GLY A 255 -20.08 -10.00 5.79
N THR A 256 -20.13 -9.65 7.07
CA THR A 256 -20.01 -8.28 7.60
C THR A 256 -18.71 -8.05 8.37
N GLU A 257 -17.94 -9.11 8.65
CA GLU A 257 -16.76 -9.05 9.50
C GLU A 257 -15.68 -8.06 9.01
N SER A 258 -15.50 -7.95 7.68
CA SER A 258 -14.55 -7.02 7.06
C SER A 258 -15.02 -5.57 7.05
N GLU A 259 -16.34 -5.34 7.07
CA GLU A 259 -16.94 -4.01 7.20
C GLU A 259 -16.84 -3.53 8.66
N GLU A 260 -17.14 -4.42 9.62
CA GLU A 260 -16.96 -4.20 11.06
C GLU A 260 -15.50 -3.87 11.42
N LEU A 261 -14.53 -4.57 10.80
CA LEU A 261 -13.11 -4.31 11.01
C LEU A 261 -12.66 -2.98 10.35
N LEU A 262 -13.20 -2.63 9.18
CA LEU A 262 -12.95 -1.33 8.55
C LEU A 262 -13.45 -0.17 9.44
N ASP A 263 -14.62 -0.31 10.06
CA ASP A 263 -15.15 0.70 11.00
C ASP A 263 -14.33 0.79 12.30
N GLU A 264 -13.85 -0.34 12.85
CA GLU A 264 -12.90 -0.36 13.98
C GLU A 264 -11.63 0.45 13.63
N PHE A 265 -11.06 0.17 12.46
CA PHE A 265 -9.84 0.80 11.98
C PHE A 265 -9.99 2.30 11.68
N LEU A 266 -11.12 2.70 11.08
CA LEU A 266 -11.47 4.10 10.90
C LEU A 266 -11.65 4.81 12.26
N GLY A 267 -12.24 4.14 13.26
CA GLY A 267 -12.31 4.62 14.63
C GLY A 267 -10.93 4.86 15.24
N LEU A 268 -9.99 3.93 15.06
CA LEU A 268 -8.61 4.07 15.56
C LEU A 268 -7.82 5.18 14.86
N GLN A 269 -8.02 5.39 13.55
CA GLN A 269 -7.48 6.56 12.83
C GLN A 269 -7.99 7.88 13.42
N LYS A 270 -9.31 7.96 13.69
CA LYS A 270 -9.94 9.12 14.32
C LYS A 270 -9.40 9.38 15.73
N GLU A 271 -9.23 8.34 16.55
CA GLU A 271 -8.58 8.47 17.86
C GLU A 271 -7.16 9.06 17.73
N ILE A 272 -6.34 8.54 16.80
CA ILE A 272 -4.97 9.00 16.57
C ILE A 272 -4.92 10.49 16.22
N PHE A 273 -5.71 10.95 15.24
CA PHE A 273 -5.70 12.36 14.84
C PHE A 273 -6.31 13.29 15.90
N SER A 274 -7.29 12.81 16.67
CA SER A 274 -7.92 13.59 17.75
C SER A 274 -6.98 13.76 18.96
N GLU A 275 -6.25 12.70 19.35
CA GLU A 275 -5.24 12.75 20.41
C GLU A 275 -4.03 13.62 20.03
N LEU A 276 -3.74 13.76 18.74
CA LEU A 276 -2.75 14.72 18.20
C LEU A 276 -3.30 16.15 18.05
N GLY A 277 -4.58 16.41 18.40
CA GLY A 277 -5.20 17.73 18.33
C GLY A 277 -5.37 18.28 16.91
N LEU A 278 -5.45 17.40 15.90
CA LEU A 278 -5.51 17.80 14.49
C LEU A 278 -6.96 18.07 14.05
N HIS A 279 -7.14 19.06 13.18
CA HIS A 279 -8.38 19.25 12.42
C HIS A 279 -8.35 18.38 11.15
N TYR A 280 -9.37 17.55 10.95
CA TYR A 280 -9.46 16.62 9.82
C TYR A 280 -10.90 16.40 9.34
N ARG A 281 -11.02 15.68 8.22
CA ARG A 281 -12.25 15.29 7.51
C ARG A 281 -11.97 14.08 6.61
#